data_AF-A0A519TRN7-F1
#
_entry.id   AF-A0A519TRN7-F1
#
_cell.length_a   1.000
_cell.length_b   1.000
_cell.length_c   1.000
_cell.angle_alpha   90.00
_cell.angle_beta   90.00
_cell.angle_gamma   90.00
#
_symmetry.space_group_name_H-M   'P 1'
#
loop_
_entity.id
_entity.type
_entity.pdbx_description
1 polymer ?
#
loop_
_entity_poly.entity_id
_entity_poly.type
_entity_poly.pdbx_seq_one_letter_code
_entity_poly.pdbx_strand_id
1 'polypeptide(L)'
;MKKNIFKIFALLLIVVLAYSCKKEDPLNVDFSQYNIDNPVANTALDKWLTTTFLDEYNIDVIYRYNRFYHGDDRDVASVKVDKVQAQMQTVLEG
;
A
#
# COMPACT_ATOMS: atom_id res chain seq x y z
N MET A 1 -26.57 -38.69 38.59
CA MET A 1 -25.65 -38.78 37.42
C MET A 1 -25.88 -37.69 36.38
N LYS A 2 -27.09 -37.49 35.82
CA LYS A 2 -27.37 -36.46 34.79
C LYS A 2 -26.96 -35.02 35.15
N LYS A 3 -27.18 -34.59 36.41
CA LYS A 3 -26.78 -33.26 36.91
C LYS A 3 -25.25 -33.05 36.98
N ASN A 4 -24.48 -34.12 37.19
CA ASN A 4 -23.02 -34.02 37.28
C ASN A 4 -22.39 -33.95 35.89
N ILE A 5 -23.00 -34.62 34.90
CA ILE A 5 -22.62 -34.52 33.49
C ILE A 5 -22.77 -33.08 32.98
N PHE A 6 -23.89 -32.42 33.30
CA PHE A 6 -24.09 -31.02 32.88
C PHE A 6 -23.04 -30.06 33.47
N LYS A 7 -22.65 -30.28 34.74
CA LYS A 7 -21.59 -29.49 35.38
C LYS A 7 -20.22 -29.69 34.72
N ILE A 8 -19.91 -30.92 34.29
CA ILE A 8 -18.67 -31.24 33.58
C ILE A 8 -18.63 -30.54 32.23
N PHE A 9 -19.72 -30.58 31.45
CA PHE A 9 -19.80 -29.89 30.17
C PHE A 9 -19.73 -28.36 30.33
N ALA A 10 -20.37 -27.80 31.34
CA ALA A 10 -20.28 -26.38 31.64
C ALA A 10 -18.86 -25.93 31.99
N LEU A 11 -18.14 -26.72 32.80
CA LEU A 11 -16.74 -26.48 33.12
C LEU A 11 -15.86 -26.53 31.85
N LEU A 12 -16.08 -27.54 31.01
CA LEU A 12 -15.31 -27.73 29.78
C LEU A 12 -15.54 -26.60 28.78
N LEU A 13 -16.78 -26.09 28.69
CA LEU A 13 -17.13 -24.92 27.89
C LEU A 13 -16.39 -23.66 28.37
N ILE A 14 -16.32 -23.43 29.69
CA ILE A 14 -15.59 -22.29 30.27
C ILE A 14 -14.10 -22.34 29.92
N VAL A 15 -13.49 -23.53 29.97
CA VAL A 15 -12.07 -23.72 29.62
C VAL A 15 -11.81 -23.41 28.14
N VAL A 16 -12.68 -23.87 27.24
CA VAL A 16 -12.57 -23.58 25.79
C VAL A 16 -12.72 -22.09 25.51
N LEU A 17 -13.70 -21.43 26.13
CA LEU A 17 -13.92 -19.99 25.96
C LEU A 17 -12.73 -19.17 26.47
N ALA A 18 -12.14 -19.55 27.61
CA ALA A 18 -10.95 -18.90 28.17
C ALA A 18 -9.70 -19.05 27.28
N TYR A 19 -9.58 -20.16 26.55
CA TYR A 19 -8.44 -20.40 25.65
C TYR A 19 -8.59 -19.79 24.25
N SER A 20 -9.80 -19.35 23.87
CA SER A 20 -10.09 -18.77 22.56
C SER A 20 -9.63 -17.30 22.41
N CYS A 21 -9.46 -16.59 23.53
CA CYS A 21 -8.97 -15.21 23.53
C CYS A 21 -7.44 -15.18 23.46
N LYS A 22 -6.88 -15.64 22.34
CA LYS A 22 -5.48 -15.38 22.02
C LYS A 22 -5.45 -14.17 21.09
N LYS A 23 -4.89 -13.06 21.58
CA LYS A 23 -4.49 -11.97 20.70
C LYS A 23 -3.36 -12.51 19.82
N GLU A 24 -3.48 -12.34 18.50
CA GLU A 24 -2.38 -12.65 17.60
C GLU A 24 -1.15 -11.83 18.03
N ASP A 25 0.04 -12.42 17.87
CA ASP A 25 1.28 -11.73 18.17
C ASP A 25 1.34 -10.40 17.41
N PRO A 26 1.91 -9.34 18.01
CA PRO A 26 2.02 -8.06 17.34
C PRO A 26 2.72 -8.24 15.98
N LEU A 27 2.00 -7.89 14.92
CA LEU A 27 2.49 -8.03 13.55
C LEU A 27 3.70 -7.11 13.37
N ASN A 28 4.89 -7.71 13.31
CA ASN A 28 6.13 -6.98 13.05
C ASN A 28 6.27 -6.74 11.54
N VAL A 29 5.63 -5.67 11.07
CA VAL A 29 5.73 -5.23 9.67
C VAL A 29 6.75 -4.11 9.57
N ASP A 30 7.69 -4.26 8.65
CA ASP A 30 8.59 -3.18 8.25
C ASP A 30 7.86 -2.21 7.32
N PHE A 31 7.39 -1.09 7.89
CA PHE A 31 6.72 -0.02 7.14
C PHE A 31 7.63 0.72 6.16
N SER A 32 8.96 0.55 6.23
CA SER A 32 9.88 1.17 5.27
C SER A 32 9.76 0.60 3.85
N GLN A 33 9.15 -0.57 3.71
CA GLN A 33 8.90 -1.23 2.43
C GLN A 33 7.60 -0.78 1.75
N TYR A 34 6.78 0.02 2.45
CA TYR A 34 5.48 0.50 1.95
C TYR A 34 5.60 1.92 1.43
N ASN A 35 4.59 2.36 0.66
CA ASN A 35 4.56 3.70 0.10
C ASN A 35 4.68 4.74 1.23
N ILE A 36 5.70 5.58 1.13
CA ILE A 36 5.91 6.70 2.06
C ILE A 36 4.83 7.73 1.74
N ASP A 37 3.99 8.09 2.71
CA ASP A 37 2.97 9.14 2.58
C ASP A 37 3.57 10.50 2.17
N ASN A 38 4.88 10.67 2.36
CA ASN A 38 5.65 11.84 1.94
C ASN A 38 6.71 11.45 0.88
N PRO A 39 6.39 11.58 -0.42
CA PRO A 39 7.34 11.28 -1.48
C PRO A 39 8.53 12.25 -1.45
N VAL A 40 9.74 11.72 -1.65
CA VAL A 40 10.95 12.55 -1.81
C VAL A 40 10.81 13.41 -3.05
N ALA A 41 10.85 14.74 -2.89
CA ALA A 41 10.80 15.72 -3.97
C ALA A 41 12.20 16.08 -4.50
N ASN A 42 12.26 16.67 -5.70
CA ASN A 42 13.49 17.12 -6.36
C ASN A 42 14.50 15.99 -6.63
N THR A 43 14.00 14.81 -6.96
CA THR A 43 14.83 13.66 -7.34
C THR A 43 15.48 13.88 -8.71
N ALA A 44 16.46 13.03 -9.06
CA ALA A 44 17.06 13.05 -10.39
C ALA A 44 16.03 12.82 -11.50
N LEU A 45 15.02 11.97 -11.25
CA LEU A 45 13.90 11.75 -12.16
C LEU A 45 13.05 13.01 -12.33
N ASP A 46 12.70 13.69 -11.23
CA ASP A 46 11.92 14.94 -11.29
C ASP A 46 12.64 15.98 -12.15
N LYS A 47 13.95 16.18 -11.90
CA LYS A 47 14.76 17.11 -12.67
C LYS A 47 14.81 16.75 -14.16
N TRP A 48 15.00 15.47 -14.48
CA TRP A 48 15.04 15.00 -15.86
C TRP A 48 13.71 15.21 -16.57
N LEU A 49 12.58 14.90 -15.92
CA LEU A 49 11.24 15.14 -16.48
C LEU A 49 11.00 16.63 -16.71
N THR A 50 11.36 17.49 -15.76
CA THR A 50 11.26 18.95 -15.92
C THR A 50 12.05 19.43 -17.12
N THR A 51 13.35 19.13 -17.19
CA THR A 51 14.19 19.65 -18.28
C THR A 51 13.89 19.04 -19.63
N THR A 52 13.38 17.82 -19.68
CA THR A 52 13.17 17.09 -20.96
C THR A 52 11.77 17.31 -21.52
N PHE A 53 10.75 17.50 -20.66
CA PHE A 53 9.36 17.61 -21.08
C PHE A 53 8.75 18.97 -20.76
N LEU A 54 8.91 19.46 -19.53
CA LEU A 54 8.25 20.69 -19.10
C LEU A 54 8.93 21.92 -19.73
N ASP A 55 10.25 22.03 -19.61
CA ASP A 55 10.97 23.21 -20.09
C ASP A 55 10.97 23.30 -21.63
N GLU A 56 11.13 22.15 -22.30
CA GLU A 56 11.22 22.10 -23.78
C GLU A 56 9.86 22.11 -24.48
N TYR A 57 8.86 21.42 -23.92
CA TYR A 57 7.57 21.20 -24.60
C TYR A 57 6.36 21.71 -23.81
N ASN A 58 6.57 22.27 -22.61
CA ASN A 58 5.50 22.65 -21.69
C ASN A 58 4.56 21.47 -21.35
N ILE A 59 5.14 20.27 -21.22
CA ILE A 59 4.43 19.04 -20.85
C ILE A 59 4.82 18.67 -19.42
N ASP A 60 3.84 18.69 -18.50
CA ASP A 60 4.02 18.23 -17.12
C ASP A 60 3.70 16.74 -17.01
N VAL A 61 4.70 15.93 -16.64
CA VAL A 61 4.59 14.49 -16.54
C VAL A 61 4.18 14.09 -15.11
N ILE A 62 2.89 13.84 -14.93
CA ILE A 62 2.33 13.40 -13.65
C ILE A 62 2.49 11.88 -13.50
N TYR A 63 3.45 11.45 -12.68
CA TYR A 63 3.75 10.02 -12.48
C TYR A 63 3.54 9.51 -11.04
N ARG A 64 3.47 10.41 -10.06
CA ARG A 64 3.24 10.04 -8.66
C ARG A 64 1.75 9.86 -8.43
N TYR A 65 1.40 8.79 -7.73
CA TYR A 65 0.00 8.48 -7.45
C TYR A 65 -0.66 9.61 -6.65
N ASN A 66 -1.81 10.06 -7.13
CA ASN A 66 -2.68 10.97 -6.43
C ASN A 66 -4.13 10.62 -6.77
N ARG A 67 -4.94 10.39 -5.73
CA ARG A 67 -6.34 9.97 -5.87
C ARG A 67 -7.21 10.93 -6.67
N PHE A 68 -6.82 12.20 -6.74
CA PHE A 68 -7.56 13.24 -7.44
C PHE A 68 -7.34 13.23 -8.96
N TYR A 69 -6.43 12.40 -9.48
CA TYR A 69 -6.16 12.26 -10.91
C TYR A 69 -6.83 11.05 -11.57
N HIS A 70 -7.69 10.33 -10.85
CA HIS A 70 -8.52 9.27 -11.43
C HIS A 70 -9.96 9.36 -10.91
N GLY A 71 -10.89 8.69 -11.59
CA GLY A 71 -12.29 8.63 -11.16
C GLY A 71 -12.44 7.82 -9.86
N ASP A 72 -13.48 8.15 -9.08
CA ASP A 72 -13.85 7.45 -7.84
C ASP A 72 -14.34 6.02 -8.10
N ASP A 73 -14.65 5.69 -9.36
CA ASP A 73 -15.14 4.39 -9.83
C ASP A 73 -14.01 3.44 -10.27
N ARG A 74 -12.74 3.81 -10.05
CA ARG A 74 -11.59 3.03 -10.53
C ARG A 74 -10.59 2.71 -9.43
N ASP A 75 -10.19 1.44 -9.41
CA ASP A 75 -9.06 0.97 -8.62
C ASP A 75 -7.76 1.16 -9.42
N VAL A 76 -6.97 2.15 -9.03
CA VAL A 76 -5.70 2.48 -9.69
C VAL A 76 -4.53 2.16 -8.77
N ALA A 77 -3.61 1.34 -9.23
CA ALA A 77 -2.37 1.06 -8.52
C ALA A 77 -1.33 2.15 -8.80
N SER A 78 -0.49 2.45 -7.80
CA SER A 78 0.64 3.37 -7.95
C SER A 78 1.61 2.89 -9.03
N VAL A 79 2.15 3.85 -9.79
CA VAL A 79 3.17 3.60 -10.81
C VAL A 79 4.49 3.16 -10.16
N LYS A 80 5.20 2.24 -10.80
CA LYS A 80 6.58 1.88 -10.42
C LYS A 80 7.55 2.97 -10.85
N VAL A 81 8.01 3.79 -9.91
CA VAL A 81 8.85 4.98 -10.16
C VAL A 81 10.13 4.64 -10.95
N ASP A 82 10.73 3.48 -10.70
CA ASP A 82 11.95 3.02 -11.40
C ASP A 82 11.74 2.69 -12.89
N LYS A 83 10.48 2.63 -13.36
CA LYS A 83 10.15 2.39 -14.77
C LYS A 83 9.76 3.65 -15.53
N VAL A 84 9.50 4.77 -14.84
CA VAL A 84 8.98 6.00 -15.44
C VAL A 84 9.95 6.56 -16.48
N GLN A 85 11.23 6.68 -16.16
CA GLN A 85 12.21 7.25 -17.10
C GLN A 85 12.29 6.45 -18.40
N ALA A 86 12.35 5.12 -18.31
CA ALA A 86 12.43 4.26 -19.50
C ALA A 86 11.18 4.38 -20.37
N GLN A 87 9.99 4.43 -19.76
CA GLN A 87 8.73 4.62 -20.50
C GLN A 87 8.67 5.99 -21.17
N MET A 88 9.06 7.05 -20.46
CA MET A 88 9.05 8.40 -21.01
C MET A 88 10.13 8.60 -22.08
N GLN A 89 11.27 7.91 -21.99
CA GLN A 89 12.27 7.90 -23.05
C GLN A 89 11.67 7.38 -24.37
N THR A 90 10.84 6.33 -24.32
CA THR A 90 10.13 5.85 -25.50
C THR A 90 9.15 6.88 -26.06
N VAL A 91 8.49 7.68 -25.21
CA VAL A 91 7.62 8.78 -25.66
C VAL A 91 8.42 9.88 -26.35
N LEU A 92 9.62 10.19 -25.83
CA LEU A 92 10.50 11.21 -26.39
C LEU A 92 11.08 10.80 -27.76
N GLU A 93 11.40 9.52 -27.92
CA GLU A 93 11.98 8.94 -29.14
C GLU A 93 10.94 8.50 -30.18
N GLY A 94 9.65 8.59 -29.83
CA GLY A 94 8.51 8.07 -30.59
C GLY A 94 8.34 8.65 -31.99
#